data_AF-A0A4U9DDP0-F1
#
_entry.id   AF-A0A4U9DDP0-F1
#
_cell.length_a   1.000
_cell.length_b   1.000
_cell.length_c   1.000
_cell.angle_alpha   90.00
_cell.angle_beta   90.00
_cell.angle_gamma   90.00
#
_symmetry.space_group_name_H-M   'P 1'
#
loop_
_entity.id
_entity.type
_entity.pdbx_description
1 polymer ?
#
loop_
_entity_poly.entity_id
_entity_poly.type
_entity_poly.pdbx_seq_one_letter_code
_entity_poly.pdbx_strand_id
1 'polypeptide(L)'
;MAKQKFKITNWPTYNKALINRGSITFWLDDEAIQAWYESATPSSRGRPQRYSDLAITTVLVIKRVFRLTLRAAQGFIDSIFSLMNVPLRCPDYSCVSRRAKSVNVSFKTPTRGEIAHLVIDSTGLKVFGEGEWKVKKHGQERRRIWRKLHLAVDSKTHEIILR
;
A
#
# COMPACT_ATOMS: atom_id res chain seq x y z
N MET A 1 -11.08 -10.18 -26.41
CA MET A 1 -9.96 -9.60 -27.20
C MET A 1 -9.03 -10.72 -27.64
N ALA A 2 -8.73 -10.81 -28.94
CA ALA A 2 -7.76 -11.79 -29.44
C ALA A 2 -6.34 -11.44 -28.96
N LYS A 3 -5.59 -12.43 -28.50
CA LYS A 3 -4.21 -12.25 -28.03
C LYS A 3 -3.35 -11.80 -29.22
N GLN A 4 -2.88 -10.55 -29.22
CA GLN A 4 -1.99 -10.05 -30.29
C GLN A 4 -0.75 -10.96 -30.37
N LYS A 5 -0.56 -11.62 -31.51
CA LYS A 5 0.62 -12.44 -31.79
C LYS A 5 1.69 -11.52 -32.39
N PHE A 6 2.66 -11.14 -31.58
CA PHE A 6 3.86 -10.44 -32.06
C PHE A 6 4.90 -11.47 -32.52
N LYS A 7 5.44 -11.29 -33.74
CA LYS A 7 6.57 -12.09 -34.23
C LYS A 7 7.85 -11.43 -33.75
N ILE A 8 8.55 -12.08 -32.82
CA ILE A 8 9.87 -11.62 -32.36
C ILE A 8 10.90 -11.98 -33.43
N THR A 9 11.48 -10.96 -34.08
CA THR A 9 12.46 -11.14 -35.16
C THR A 9 13.91 -10.91 -34.69
N ASN A 10 14.10 -10.18 -33.59
CA ASN A 10 15.41 -9.86 -33.02
C ASN A 10 15.45 -10.25 -31.53
N TRP A 11 16.06 -11.40 -31.24
CA TRP A 11 16.19 -11.97 -29.90
C TRP A 11 16.97 -11.08 -28.91
N PRO A 12 18.14 -10.52 -29.28
CA PRO A 12 18.86 -9.57 -28.42
C PRO A 12 18.01 -8.38 -27.97
N THR A 13 17.31 -7.73 -28.90
CA THR A 13 16.45 -6.57 -28.58
C THR A 13 15.28 -6.96 -27.69
N TYR A 14 14.67 -8.13 -27.93
CA TYR A 14 13.60 -8.65 -27.09
C TYR A 14 14.08 -8.92 -25.66
N ASN A 15 15.23 -9.57 -25.48
CA ASN A 15 15.81 -9.81 -24.16
C ASN A 15 16.13 -8.51 -23.43
N LYS A 16 16.69 -7.51 -24.12
CA LYS A 16 16.92 -6.18 -23.53
C LYS A 16 15.60 -5.53 -23.09
N ALA A 17 14.54 -5.67 -23.87
CA ALA A 17 13.21 -5.18 -23.48
C ALA A 17 12.67 -5.92 -22.25
N LEU A 18 12.88 -7.24 -22.11
CA LEU A 18 12.49 -8.00 -20.91
C LEU A 18 13.24 -7.52 -19.66
N ILE A 19 14.55 -7.27 -19.76
CA ILE A 19 15.35 -6.70 -18.66
C ILE A 19 14.82 -5.31 -18.29
N ASN A 20 14.58 -4.46 -19.29
CA ASN A 20 14.09 -3.11 -19.09
C ASN A 20 12.70 -3.04 -18.44
N ARG A 21 11.87 -4.10 -18.54
CA ARG A 21 10.59 -4.18 -17.80
C ARG A 21 10.78 -4.19 -16.28
N GLY A 22 11.95 -4.61 -15.79
CA GLY A 22 12.31 -4.54 -14.37
C GLY A 22 12.92 -3.21 -13.95
N SER A 23 13.22 -2.31 -14.91
CA SER A 23 13.71 -0.97 -14.59
C SER A 23 12.59 -0.15 -13.96
N ILE A 24 12.88 0.45 -12.80
CA ILE A 24 11.92 1.27 -12.07
C ILE A 24 12.36 2.73 -12.20
N THR A 25 11.48 3.57 -12.73
CA THR A 25 11.69 5.02 -12.80
C THR A 25 10.71 5.69 -11.86
N PHE A 26 11.22 6.53 -10.96
CA PHE A 26 10.41 7.38 -10.09
C PHE A 26 10.38 8.80 -10.64
N TRP A 27 9.20 9.40 -10.63
CA TRP A 27 9.00 10.81 -10.92
C TRP A 27 8.20 11.42 -9.77
N LEU A 28 8.63 12.59 -9.31
CA LEU A 28 8.00 13.33 -8.22
C LEU A 28 7.54 14.67 -8.79
N ASP A 29 6.24 14.90 -8.70
CA ASP A 29 5.57 16.13 -9.10
C ASP A 29 5.94 17.27 -8.15
N ASP A 30 6.19 18.47 -8.66
CA ASP A 30 6.60 19.61 -7.83
C ASP A 30 5.47 20.00 -6.86
N GLU A 31 4.22 19.95 -7.31
CA GLU A 31 3.03 20.17 -6.49
C GLU A 31 2.94 19.13 -5.36
N ALA A 32 3.27 17.87 -5.63
CA ALA A 32 3.30 16.83 -4.60
C ALA A 32 4.43 17.04 -3.59
N ILE A 33 5.58 17.58 -4.02
CA ILE A 33 6.68 17.95 -3.13
C ILE A 33 6.23 19.08 -2.19
N GLN A 34 5.59 20.12 -2.72
CA GLN A 34 5.09 21.24 -1.92
C GLN A 34 3.97 20.81 -0.97
N ALA A 35 3.09 19.92 -1.40
CA ALA A 35 1.96 19.41 -0.61
C ALA A 35 2.34 18.25 0.33
N TRP A 36 3.62 17.91 0.48
CA TRP A 36 4.05 16.76 1.29
C TRP A 36 3.79 16.96 2.79
N TYR A 37 4.01 18.18 3.28
CA TYR A 37 3.77 18.55 4.66
C TYR A 37 2.41 19.25 4.80
N GLU A 38 1.82 19.12 5.98
CA GLU A 38 0.57 19.81 6.29
C GLU A 38 0.84 21.31 6.48
N SER A 39 0.10 22.15 5.78
CA SER A 39 0.21 23.62 5.85
C SER A 39 -0.92 24.27 6.63
N ALA A 40 -1.98 23.53 6.94
CA ALA A 40 -3.13 24.06 7.66
C ALA A 40 -2.77 24.48 9.11
N THR A 41 -3.25 25.65 9.51
CA THR A 41 -3.18 26.09 10.90
C THR A 41 -4.03 25.15 11.78
N PRO A 42 -3.54 24.70 12.95
CA PRO A 42 -4.29 23.78 13.80
C PRO A 42 -5.60 24.42 14.25
N SER A 43 -6.73 23.87 13.81
CA SER A 43 -8.07 24.35 14.19
C SER A 43 -8.50 23.91 15.59
N SER A 44 -7.75 23.00 16.24
CA SER A 44 -8.10 22.41 17.52
C SER A 44 -6.89 22.22 18.44
N ARG A 45 -7.15 22.06 19.74
CA ARG A 45 -6.15 21.76 20.78
C ARG A 45 -5.59 20.35 20.58
N GLY A 46 -4.32 20.23 20.21
CA GLY A 46 -3.62 18.97 20.02
C GLY A 46 -2.28 19.14 19.29
N ARG A 47 -1.52 18.05 19.13
CA ARG A 47 -0.30 18.08 18.32
C ARG A 47 -0.69 18.25 16.85
N PRO A 48 -0.20 19.27 16.13
CA PRO A 48 -0.46 19.45 14.71
C PRO A 48 -0.04 18.22 13.90
N GLN A 49 -0.82 17.89 12.86
CA GLN A 49 -0.38 16.92 11.87
C GLN A 49 0.80 17.53 11.12
N ARG A 50 1.90 16.78 10.97
CA ARG A 50 3.09 17.23 10.24
C ARG A 50 3.00 16.94 8.75
N TYR A 51 2.41 15.81 8.40
CA TYR A 51 2.34 15.30 7.03
C TYR A 51 0.93 15.47 6.49
N SER A 52 0.77 15.67 5.19
CA SER A 52 -0.54 15.72 4.54
C SER A 52 -1.15 14.32 4.37
N ASP A 53 -2.44 14.24 4.05
CA ASP A 53 -3.09 12.98 3.65
C ASP A 53 -2.49 12.41 2.35
N LEU A 54 -2.01 13.29 1.45
CA LEU A 54 -1.30 12.92 0.24
C LEU A 54 -0.05 12.11 0.58
N ALA A 55 0.81 12.61 1.48
CA ALA A 55 2.03 11.91 1.88
C ALA A 55 1.73 10.51 2.48
N ILE A 56 0.72 10.41 3.35
CA ILE A 56 0.32 9.12 3.93
C ILE A 56 -0.19 8.16 2.87
N THR A 57 -1.03 8.65 1.95
CA THR A 57 -1.58 7.85 0.85
C THR A 57 -0.47 7.32 -0.05
N THR A 58 0.48 8.18 -0.43
CA THR A 58 1.63 7.80 -1.26
C THR A 58 2.45 6.68 -0.62
N VAL A 59 2.75 6.78 0.68
CA VAL A 59 3.46 5.71 1.40
C VAL A 59 2.67 4.39 1.39
N LEU A 60 1.36 4.45 1.64
CA LEU A 60 0.50 3.27 1.66
C LEU A 60 0.35 2.61 0.27
N VAL A 61 0.33 3.41 -0.80
CA VAL A 61 0.32 2.93 -2.19
C VAL A 61 1.64 2.25 -2.53
N ILE A 62 2.78 2.90 -2.29
CA ILE A 62 4.11 2.32 -2.54
C ILE A 62 4.27 1.02 -1.76
N LYS A 63 3.91 1.02 -0.48
CA LYS A 63 3.91 -0.19 0.35
C LYS A 63 3.09 -1.31 -0.29
N ARG A 64 1.91 -1.03 -0.83
CA ARG A 64 1.04 -2.05 -1.44
C ARG A 64 1.60 -2.56 -2.77
N VAL A 65 2.02 -1.65 -3.65
CA VAL A 65 2.54 -1.98 -4.99
C VAL A 65 3.77 -2.87 -4.88
N PHE A 66 4.72 -2.50 -4.01
CA PHE A 66 5.96 -3.25 -3.80
C PHE A 66 5.87 -4.32 -2.70
N ARG A 67 4.68 -4.52 -2.12
CA ARG A 67 4.42 -5.50 -1.05
C ARG A 67 5.36 -5.37 0.16
N LEU A 68 5.69 -4.14 0.54
CA LEU A 68 6.62 -3.84 1.64
C LEU A 68 5.92 -3.88 3.00
N THR A 69 6.71 -4.10 4.07
CA THR A 69 6.30 -3.77 5.44
C THR A 69 6.34 -2.24 5.62
N LEU A 70 5.67 -1.70 6.64
CA LEU A 70 5.66 -0.23 6.85
C LEU A 70 7.08 0.34 7.09
N ARG A 71 7.93 -0.39 7.82
CA ARG A 71 9.32 0.02 8.07
C ARG A 71 10.17 -0.04 6.80
N ALA A 72 10.00 -1.08 5.99
CA ALA A 72 10.69 -1.18 4.70
C ALA A 72 10.20 -0.09 3.73
N ALA A 73 8.90 0.23 3.71
CA ALA A 73 8.35 1.30 2.89
C ALA A 73 8.93 2.67 3.28
N GLN A 74 9.10 2.93 4.57
CA GLN A 74 9.76 4.14 5.05
C GLN A 74 11.19 4.25 4.52
N GLY A 75 12.03 3.24 4.75
CA GLY A 75 13.40 3.24 4.26
C GLY A 75 13.51 3.31 2.74
N PHE A 76 12.61 2.64 2.03
CA PHE A 76 12.53 2.67 0.58
C PHE A 76 12.24 4.08 0.06
N ILE A 77 11.25 4.77 0.63
CA ILE A 77 10.89 6.14 0.21
C ILE A 77 11.97 7.15 0.59
N ASP A 78 12.55 7.03 1.79
CA ASP A 78 13.69 7.87 2.18
C ASP A 78 14.89 7.70 1.24
N SER A 79 15.12 6.48 0.72
CA SER A 79 16.16 6.23 -0.28
C SER A 79 15.87 6.90 -1.62
N ILE A 80 14.60 6.90 -2.06
CA ILE A 80 14.18 7.59 -3.29
C ILE A 80 14.39 9.08 -3.17
N PHE A 81 13.95 9.71 -2.06
CA PHE A 81 14.17 11.14 -1.83
C PHE A 81 15.65 11.50 -1.83
N SER A 82 16.48 10.63 -1.23
CA SER A 82 17.93 10.84 -1.20
C SER A 82 18.56 10.72 -2.59
N LEU A 83 18.17 9.71 -3.39
CA LEU A 83 18.64 9.53 -4.77
C LEU A 83 18.21 10.67 -5.70
N MET A 84 17.03 11.24 -5.47
CA MET A 84 16.50 12.37 -6.25
C MET A 84 16.94 13.74 -5.71
N ASN A 85 17.73 13.77 -4.63
CA ASN A 85 18.14 15.00 -3.94
C ASN A 85 16.97 15.93 -3.55
N VAL A 86 15.85 15.33 -3.15
CA VAL A 86 14.63 16.05 -2.72
C VAL A 86 14.65 16.20 -1.19
N PRO A 87 14.48 17.42 -0.62
CA PRO A 87 14.62 17.69 0.81
C PRO A 87 13.37 17.26 1.62
N LEU A 88 12.81 16.08 1.32
CA LEU A 88 11.66 15.50 2.00
C LEU A 88 12.08 14.35 2.92
N ARG A 89 11.20 14.01 3.85
CA ARG A 89 11.32 12.84 4.72
C ARG A 89 10.07 12.00 4.63
N CYS A 90 10.22 10.68 4.61
CA CYS A 90 9.09 9.80 4.71
C CYS A 90 8.41 9.93 6.08
N PRO A 91 7.06 9.94 6.15
CA PRO A 91 6.35 9.74 7.39
C PRO A 91 6.80 8.46 8.10
N ASP A 92 7.04 8.54 9.41
CA ASP A 92 7.43 7.38 10.21
C ASP A 92 6.36 6.27 10.16
N TYR A 93 6.79 5.01 10.17
CA TYR A 93 5.92 3.84 10.09
C TYR A 93 4.78 3.87 11.12
N SER A 94 5.02 4.41 12.32
CA SER A 94 4.00 4.54 13.35
C SER A 94 2.99 5.63 13.03
N CYS A 95 3.42 6.73 12.41
CA CYS A 95 2.56 7.80 11.90
C CYS A 95 1.62 7.26 10.81
N VAL A 96 2.20 6.58 9.82
CA VAL A 96 1.46 5.94 8.72
C VAL A 96 0.46 4.93 9.26
N SER A 97 0.88 4.06 10.18
CA SER A 97 -0.01 3.05 10.78
C SER A 97 -1.21 3.68 11.50
N ARG A 98 -1.01 4.78 12.22
CA ARG A 98 -2.08 5.46 12.96
C ARG A 98 -3.05 6.17 12.01
N ARG A 99 -2.54 6.81 10.96
CA ARG A 99 -3.34 7.56 9.99
C ARG A 99 -3.99 6.72 8.90
N ALA A 100 -3.51 5.50 8.66
CA ALA A 100 -4.15 4.58 7.71
C ALA A 100 -5.62 4.29 8.03
N LYS A 101 -6.07 4.52 9.27
CA LYS A 101 -7.48 4.39 9.67
C LYS A 101 -8.35 5.56 9.22
N SER A 102 -7.80 6.77 9.16
CA SER A 102 -8.55 8.01 8.89
C SER A 102 -8.45 8.46 7.43
N VAL A 103 -7.34 8.13 6.77
CA VAL A 103 -7.12 8.51 5.36
C VAL A 103 -7.90 7.56 4.46
N ASN A 104 -8.71 8.12 3.56
CA ASN A 104 -9.47 7.34 2.59
C ASN A 104 -8.55 6.90 1.44
N VAL A 105 -7.99 5.70 1.55
CA VAL A 105 -7.14 5.13 0.49
C VAL A 105 -7.96 4.16 -0.36
N SER A 106 -8.40 4.64 -1.52
CA SER A 106 -9.05 3.79 -2.52
C SER A 106 -8.00 2.96 -3.26
N PHE A 107 -7.77 1.74 -2.78
CA PHE A 107 -7.02 0.77 -3.55
C PHE A 107 -7.91 0.12 -4.61
N LYS A 108 -8.00 0.73 -5.79
CA LYS A 108 -8.69 0.10 -6.92
C LYS A 108 -7.95 -1.18 -7.32
N THR A 109 -8.56 -2.33 -7.12
CA THR A 109 -8.19 -3.55 -7.85
C THR A 109 -8.81 -3.41 -9.24
N PRO A 110 -8.02 -3.25 -10.31
CA PRO A 110 -8.59 -3.27 -11.64
C PRO A 110 -9.26 -4.62 -11.85
N THR A 111 -10.55 -4.62 -12.20
CA THR A 111 -11.27 -5.82 -12.61
C THR A 111 -10.87 -6.16 -14.03
N ARG A 112 -10.37 -7.38 -14.28
CA ARG A 112 -9.89 -7.82 -15.61
C ARG A 112 -11.00 -8.06 -16.65
N GLY A 113 -12.24 -7.68 -16.38
CA GLY A 113 -13.38 -7.81 -17.28
C GLY A 113 -14.70 -8.00 -16.54
N GLU A 114 -15.73 -8.47 -17.27
CA GLU A 114 -17.01 -8.88 -16.66
C GLU A 114 -16.83 -10.12 -15.77
N ILE A 115 -17.48 -10.11 -14.62
CA ILE A 115 -17.49 -11.19 -13.65
C ILE A 115 -18.63 -12.14 -14.03
N ALA A 116 -18.28 -13.27 -14.65
CA ALA A 116 -19.28 -14.25 -15.10
C ALA A 116 -19.70 -15.20 -13.97
N HIS A 117 -18.76 -15.56 -13.09
CA HIS A 117 -18.97 -16.54 -12.02
C HIS A 117 -18.24 -16.11 -10.75
N LEU A 118 -19.02 -15.92 -9.68
CA LEU A 118 -18.52 -15.51 -8.37
C LEU A 118 -18.45 -16.72 -7.44
N VAL A 119 -17.27 -17.01 -6.90
CA VAL A 119 -17.06 -18.01 -5.86
C VAL A 119 -16.98 -17.30 -4.52
N ILE A 120 -17.79 -17.72 -3.55
CA ILE A 120 -17.79 -17.15 -2.21
C ILE A 120 -17.25 -18.22 -1.26
N ASP A 121 -16.19 -17.87 -0.54
CA ASP A 121 -15.62 -18.73 0.51
C ASP A 121 -15.38 -17.90 1.78
N SER A 122 -15.28 -18.57 2.92
CA SER A 122 -15.00 -17.94 4.21
C SER A 122 -13.76 -18.51 4.85
N THR A 123 -12.88 -17.63 5.35
CA THR A 123 -11.67 -18.03 6.08
C THR A 123 -11.67 -17.47 7.49
N GLY A 124 -11.05 -18.19 8.43
CA GLY A 124 -10.86 -17.75 9.80
C GLY A 124 -9.63 -16.86 9.92
N LEU A 125 -9.84 -15.59 10.29
CA LEU A 125 -8.76 -14.68 10.66
C LEU A 125 -8.52 -14.73 12.16
N LYS A 126 -7.27 -15.03 12.55
CA LYS A 126 -6.80 -14.88 13.91
C LYS A 126 -6.38 -13.43 14.14
N VAL A 127 -7.18 -12.70 14.90
CA VAL A 127 -6.82 -11.36 15.35
C VAL A 127 -6.01 -11.51 16.63
N PHE A 128 -4.71 -11.27 16.51
CA PHE A 128 -3.82 -11.24 17.67
C PHE A 128 -4.21 -10.06 18.56
N GLY A 129 -4.62 -10.40 19.79
CA GLY A 129 -4.81 -9.46 20.88
C GLY A 129 -3.47 -8.99 21.44
N GLU A 130 -3.46 -8.63 22.72
CA GLU A 130 -2.28 -8.01 23.33
C GLU A 130 -1.09 -8.96 23.43
N GLY A 131 0.10 -8.39 23.23
CA GLY A 131 1.37 -9.12 23.33
C GLY A 131 1.65 -9.54 24.78
N GLU A 132 2.44 -10.59 24.94
CA GLU A 132 2.70 -11.21 26.25
C GLU A 132 3.32 -10.25 27.26
N TRP A 133 4.21 -9.36 26.80
CA TRP A 133 4.78 -8.32 27.64
C TRP A 133 3.72 -7.38 28.22
N LYS A 134 2.76 -6.92 27.39
CA LYS A 134 1.68 -6.03 27.86
C LYS A 134 0.80 -6.75 28.88
N VAL A 135 0.41 -7.99 28.60
CA VAL A 135 -0.41 -8.80 29.51
C VAL A 135 0.28 -9.01 30.85
N LYS A 136 1.58 -9.29 30.86
CA LYS A 136 2.36 -9.49 32.08
C LYS A 136 2.52 -8.21 32.91
N LYS A 137 2.62 -7.04 32.26
CA LYS A 137 2.87 -5.76 32.93
C LYS A 137 1.63 -4.98 33.32
N HIS A 138 0.57 -5.05 32.52
CA HIS A 138 -0.62 -4.21 32.65
C HIS A 138 -1.92 -5.02 32.73
N GLY A 139 -1.82 -6.35 32.79
CA GLY A 139 -3.00 -7.22 32.71
C GLY A 139 -3.55 -7.33 31.30
N GLN A 140 -4.56 -8.19 31.14
CA GLN A 140 -5.20 -8.43 29.84
C GLN A 140 -6.41 -7.52 29.68
N GLU A 141 -6.37 -6.59 28.71
CA GLU A 141 -7.53 -5.74 28.39
C GLU A 141 -8.27 -6.23 27.14
N ARG A 142 -7.54 -6.82 26.17
CA ARG A 142 -8.13 -7.30 24.90
C ARG A 142 -7.87 -8.77 24.65
N ARG A 143 -8.94 -9.52 24.41
CA ARG A 143 -8.89 -10.95 24.07
C ARG A 143 -8.45 -11.18 22.61
N ARG A 144 -7.69 -12.27 22.39
CA ARG A 144 -7.42 -12.81 21.04
C ARG A 144 -8.73 -13.37 20.47
N ILE A 145 -9.13 -12.91 19.29
CA ILE A 145 -10.41 -13.29 18.68
C ILE A 145 -10.19 -13.92 17.32
N TRP A 146 -11.06 -14.85 16.96
CA TRP A 146 -11.21 -15.34 15.60
C TRP A 146 -12.36 -14.59 14.94
N ARG A 147 -12.16 -14.12 13.71
CA ARG A 147 -13.22 -13.53 12.88
C ARG A 147 -13.34 -14.29 11.59
N LYS A 148 -14.56 -14.62 11.16
CA LYS A 148 -14.79 -15.13 9.80
C LYS A 148 -14.71 -13.98 8.82
N LEU A 149 -13.89 -14.14 7.79
CA LEU A 149 -13.79 -13.24 6.65
C LEU A 149 -14.45 -13.95 5.46
N HIS A 150 -15.53 -13.38 4.95
CA HIS A 150 -16.15 -13.83 3.71
C HIS A 150 -15.49 -13.10 2.55
N LEU A 151 -15.00 -13.84 1.55
CA LEU A 151 -14.40 -13.30 0.34
C LEU A 151 -15.18 -13.79 -0.86
N ALA A 152 -15.46 -12.87 -1.78
CA ALA A 152 -15.99 -13.22 -3.07
C ALA A 152 -14.89 -13.06 -4.12
N VAL A 153 -14.67 -14.09 -4.93
CA VAL A 153 -13.58 -14.19 -5.89
C VAL A 153 -14.14 -14.55 -7.26
N ASP A 154 -13.68 -13.89 -8.31
CA ASP A 154 -14.01 -14.29 -9.68
C ASP A 154 -13.30 -15.61 -10.02
N SER A 155 -14.05 -16.62 -10.47
CA SER A 155 -13.53 -17.98 -10.66
C SER A 155 -12.46 -18.09 -11.74
N LYS A 156 -12.45 -17.16 -12.71
CA LYS A 156 -11.57 -17.20 -13.88
C LYS A 156 -10.26 -16.45 -13.63
N THR A 157 -10.36 -15.27 -13.02
CA THR A 157 -9.24 -14.35 -12.82
C THR A 157 -8.61 -14.49 -11.43
N HIS A 158 -9.32 -15.12 -10.49
CA HIS A 158 -8.97 -15.21 -9.07
C HIS A 158 -8.86 -13.83 -8.39
N GLU A 159 -9.52 -12.81 -8.94
CA GLU A 159 -9.57 -11.47 -8.34
C GLU A 159 -10.62 -11.41 -7.23
N ILE A 160 -10.25 -10.78 -6.10
CA ILE A 160 -11.19 -10.55 -5.00
C ILE A 160 -12.12 -9.40 -5.40
N ILE A 161 -13.41 -9.69 -5.48
CA ILE A 161 -14.46 -8.76 -5.93
C ILE A 161 -15.11 -8.03 -4.75
N LEU A 162 -15.35 -8.73 -3.64
CA LEU A 162 -15.95 -8.19 -2.42
C LEU A 162 -15.10 -8.53 -1.20
N ARG A 163 -14.96 -7.55 -0.31
CA ARG A 163 -14.29 -7.61 1.00
C ARG A 163 -15.20 -7.10 2.09
#